data_AF-A0A1W2DCG0-F1
#
_entry.id   AF-A0A1W2DCG0-F1
#
_cell.length_a   1.000
_cell.length_b   1.000
_cell.length_c   1.000
_cell.angle_alpha   90.00
_cell.angle_beta   90.00
_cell.angle_gamma   90.00
#
_symmetry.space_group_name_H-M   'P 1'
#
loop_
_entity.id
_entity.type
_entity.pdbx_description
1 polymer ?
#
loop_
_entity_poly.entity_id
_entity_poly.type
_entity_poly.pdbx_seq_one_letter_code
_entity_poly.pdbx_strand_id
1 'polypeptide(L)'
;MVRTTTHSTRLFLAAAGIGALAAAGSASVLAPANAQVHGLAAAQASTSTAYGVSASGNENKAAQPSVASDGEVKTASGSVSGMGWSASGITVKAGNGIAEATVANVVVAGKAIGSVSAKCADGAVSYAHGGAAPSDPKLKVSFGGGAGATIQILGAGDKVAQTITVAVVKCGKATVPPTNPPTNPPTGQPTGQPTGKPPGQPPTGTQKPTPKPGTTPQPAPTPQLQDGHHPVTG
;
A
#
# COMPACT_ATOMS: atom_id res chain seq x y z
N MET A 1 -40.45 -22.57 34.92
CA MET A 1 -40.82 -22.01 33.61
C MET A 1 -40.69 -20.50 33.69
N VAL A 2 -39.65 -19.92 33.09
CA VAL A 2 -39.39 -18.46 33.09
C VAL A 2 -39.45 -18.00 31.63
N ARG A 3 -40.40 -17.11 31.32
CA ARG A 3 -40.52 -16.46 30.01
C ARG A 3 -39.68 -15.19 30.04
N THR A 4 -38.66 -15.13 29.18
CA THR A 4 -37.88 -13.91 28.95
C THR A 4 -38.38 -13.24 27.68
N THR A 5 -38.92 -12.03 27.83
CA THR A 5 -39.49 -11.21 26.74
C THR A 5 -38.40 -10.28 26.19
N THR A 6 -38.02 -10.45 24.92
CA THR A 6 -37.01 -9.61 24.25
C THR A 6 -37.70 -8.44 23.56
N HIS A 7 -37.48 -7.21 24.06
CA HIS A 7 -37.90 -5.99 23.37
C HIS A 7 -36.90 -5.65 22.26
N SER A 8 -37.40 -5.54 21.04
CA SER A 8 -36.65 -5.21 19.83
C SER A 8 -36.84 -3.72 19.52
N THR A 9 -35.84 -2.90 19.85
CA THR A 9 -35.86 -1.45 19.58
C THR A 9 -35.41 -1.21 18.14
N ARG A 10 -36.36 -0.98 17.23
CA ARG A 10 -36.09 -0.53 15.86
C ARG A 10 -35.74 0.96 15.88
N LEU A 11 -34.47 1.30 15.69
CA LEU A 11 -34.07 2.67 15.39
C LEU A 11 -34.19 2.91 13.88
N PHE A 12 -35.26 3.59 13.46
CA PHE A 12 -35.37 4.17 12.12
C PHE A 12 -34.64 5.51 12.12
N LEU A 13 -33.53 5.62 11.39
CA LEU A 13 -32.95 6.92 11.04
C LEU A 13 -33.61 7.40 9.75
N ALA A 14 -34.51 8.36 9.89
CA ALA A 14 -35.11 9.11 8.80
C ALA A 14 -34.07 10.02 8.16
N ALA A 15 -33.88 9.86 6.85
CA ALA A 15 -33.18 10.83 6.01
C ALA A 15 -34.11 12.02 5.77
N ALA A 16 -33.69 13.21 6.21
CA ALA A 16 -34.31 14.48 5.88
C ALA A 16 -33.24 15.56 5.67
N GLY A 17 -33.37 16.28 4.57
CA GLY A 17 -32.52 17.38 4.09
C GLY A 17 -32.39 17.22 2.58
N ILE A 18 -33.26 17.76 1.71
CA ILE A 18 -33.72 19.15 1.54
C ILE A 18 -32.54 20.13 1.55
N GLY A 19 -32.15 20.60 0.36
CA GLY A 19 -31.10 21.61 0.21
C GLY A 19 -30.78 21.98 -1.25
N ALA A 20 -31.71 22.69 -1.89
CA ALA A 20 -31.53 23.66 -2.98
C ALA A 20 -30.94 23.21 -4.33
N LEU A 21 -31.85 23.02 -5.31
CA LEU A 21 -31.62 23.45 -6.69
C LEU A 21 -31.48 24.98 -6.72
N ALA A 22 -30.29 25.48 -7.06
CA ALA A 22 -30.11 26.86 -7.51
C ALA A 22 -29.86 26.83 -9.02
N ALA A 23 -30.95 26.90 -9.78
CA ALA A 23 -30.92 27.43 -11.14
C ALA A 23 -30.87 28.95 -11.03
N ALA A 24 -29.73 29.56 -11.35
CA ALA A 24 -29.62 31.00 -11.47
C ALA A 24 -28.65 31.35 -12.60
N GLY A 25 -29.22 31.88 -13.68
CA GLY A 25 -28.74 33.10 -14.34
C GLY A 25 -27.35 33.05 -14.97
N SER A 26 -27.35 33.01 -16.30
CA SER A 26 -26.30 33.59 -17.13
C SER A 26 -26.05 35.05 -16.71
N ALA A 27 -24.88 35.32 -16.13
CA ALA A 27 -24.31 36.65 -16.07
C ALA A 27 -22.90 36.56 -16.65
N SER A 28 -22.80 36.81 -17.95
CA SER A 28 -21.57 37.00 -18.68
C SER A 28 -20.90 38.27 -18.14
N VAL A 29 -20.03 38.14 -17.14
CA VAL A 29 -19.12 39.22 -16.77
C VAL A 29 -17.93 39.12 -17.72
N LEU A 30 -17.94 39.97 -18.74
CA LEU A 30 -16.77 40.34 -19.52
C LEU A 30 -15.76 40.99 -18.57
N ALA A 31 -14.85 40.19 -18.02
CA ALA A 31 -13.64 40.72 -17.42
C ALA A 31 -12.71 41.21 -18.54
N PRO A 32 -12.18 42.44 -18.48
CA PRO A 32 -11.22 42.92 -19.46
C PRO A 32 -9.95 42.08 -19.39
N ALA A 33 -9.49 41.65 -20.56
CA ALA A 33 -8.15 41.15 -20.78
C ALA A 33 -7.15 42.14 -20.20
N ASN A 34 -6.28 41.68 -19.29
CA ASN A 34 -4.92 42.18 -19.14
C ASN A 34 -4.12 41.31 -18.16
N ALA A 35 -2.86 41.08 -18.55
CA ALA A 35 -1.78 40.41 -17.83
C ALA A 35 -1.88 38.87 -17.72
N GLN A 36 -1.45 38.22 -18.80
CA GLN A 36 -0.67 36.98 -18.70
C GLN A 36 0.48 37.20 -17.70
N VAL A 37 0.32 36.68 -16.49
CA VAL A 37 1.48 36.26 -15.72
C VAL A 37 1.62 34.78 -16.01
N HIS A 38 2.75 34.41 -16.61
CA HIS A 38 3.24 33.04 -16.71
C HIS A 38 3.38 32.49 -15.28
N GLY A 39 2.26 32.06 -14.70
CA GLY A 39 2.24 31.24 -13.52
C GLY A 39 2.77 29.88 -13.95
N LEU A 40 4.01 29.58 -13.56
CA LEU A 40 4.51 28.22 -13.50
C LEU A 40 3.42 27.40 -12.82
N ALA A 41 2.68 26.60 -13.61
CA ALA A 41 1.77 25.61 -13.08
C ALA A 41 2.64 24.67 -12.26
N ALA A 42 2.71 24.93 -10.95
CA ALA A 42 3.36 24.05 -10.00
C ALA A 42 2.64 22.72 -10.17
N ALA A 43 3.27 21.79 -10.88
CA ALA A 43 2.80 20.44 -11.00
C ALA A 43 2.53 19.97 -9.57
N GLN A 44 1.27 19.80 -9.22
CA GLN A 44 0.89 19.30 -7.91
C GLN A 44 1.54 17.92 -7.82
N ALA A 45 2.65 17.84 -7.07
CA ALA A 45 3.30 16.60 -6.74
C ALA A 45 2.19 15.72 -6.16
N SER A 46 1.85 14.67 -6.90
CA SER A 46 0.67 13.89 -6.56
C SER A 46 1.01 13.08 -5.32
N THR A 47 0.41 13.43 -4.18
CA THR A 47 0.67 12.78 -2.89
C THR A 47 0.50 11.28 -3.02
N SER A 48 1.57 10.56 -2.69
CA SER A 48 1.50 9.11 -2.59
C SER A 48 0.98 8.76 -1.20
N THR A 49 -0.03 7.90 -1.13
CA THR A 49 -0.64 7.42 0.10
C THR A 49 -0.72 5.90 0.12
N ALA A 50 -0.51 5.31 1.29
CA ALA A 50 -0.66 3.88 1.52
C ALA A 50 -1.26 3.64 2.89
N TYR A 51 -2.17 2.68 3.01
CA TYR A 51 -2.65 2.22 4.30
C TYR A 51 -2.89 0.72 4.37
N GLY A 52 -2.77 0.22 5.60
CA GLY A 52 -2.79 -1.19 5.94
C GLY A 52 -4.19 -1.77 5.89
N VAL A 53 -5.01 -1.46 6.90
CA VAL A 53 -6.37 -1.97 7.01
C VAL A 53 -7.32 -0.88 7.48
N SER A 54 -8.52 -0.85 6.91
CA SER A 54 -9.66 -0.09 7.44
C SER A 54 -10.88 -1.00 7.52
N ALA A 55 -11.83 -0.64 8.38
CA ALA A 55 -13.09 -1.38 8.49
C ALA A 55 -14.28 -0.42 8.63
N SER A 56 -15.42 -0.82 8.09
CA SER A 56 -16.70 -0.10 8.20
C SER A 56 -17.88 -1.06 8.39
N GLY A 57 -18.98 -0.54 8.93
CA GLY A 57 -20.20 -1.31 9.22
C GLY A 57 -20.41 -1.48 10.71
N ASN A 58 -20.51 -2.72 11.19
CA ASN A 58 -20.67 -3.02 12.63
C ASN A 58 -19.55 -2.45 13.51
N GLU A 59 -18.33 -2.37 12.98
CA GLU A 59 -17.20 -1.70 13.61
C GLU A 59 -16.55 -0.78 12.60
N ASN A 60 -16.39 0.49 12.98
CA ASN A 60 -15.66 1.47 12.18
C ASN A 60 -14.23 1.57 12.72
N LYS A 61 -13.26 1.23 11.88
CA LYS A 61 -11.85 1.50 12.13
C LYS A 61 -11.27 2.35 11.02
N ALA A 62 -10.64 3.44 11.42
CA ALA A 62 -9.84 4.25 10.52
C ALA A 62 -8.69 3.42 9.92
N ALA A 63 -8.19 3.88 8.78
CA ALA A 63 -7.07 3.28 8.07
C ALA A 63 -5.81 3.25 8.95
N GLN A 64 -5.31 2.06 9.29
CA GLN A 64 -4.11 1.88 10.11
C GLN A 64 -3.26 0.68 9.69
N PRO A 65 -1.92 0.78 9.80
CA PRO A 65 -1.16 2.04 9.75
C PRO A 65 -1.41 2.78 8.42
N SER A 66 -1.18 4.09 8.39
CA SER A 66 -1.32 4.92 7.18
C SER A 66 -0.14 5.87 7.02
N VAL A 67 0.33 6.04 5.79
CA VAL A 67 1.38 7.00 5.42
C VAL A 67 0.96 7.81 4.19
N ALA A 68 1.38 9.07 4.17
CA ALA A 68 1.22 9.97 3.03
C ALA A 68 2.50 10.79 2.87
N SER A 69 3.01 10.89 1.64
CA SER A 69 4.19 11.70 1.33
C SER A 69 4.19 12.14 -0.14
N ASP A 70 4.56 13.41 -0.35
CA ASP A 70 4.82 14.01 -1.66
C ASP A 70 6.29 13.90 -2.08
N GLY A 71 7.18 13.55 -1.14
CA GLY A 71 8.63 13.59 -1.30
C GLY A 71 9.28 12.30 -0.83
N GLU A 72 10.10 12.38 0.21
CA GLU A 72 10.82 11.23 0.77
C GLU A 72 9.86 10.07 1.12
N VAL A 73 10.32 8.84 0.89
CA VAL A 73 9.55 7.63 1.20
C VAL A 73 9.42 7.49 2.72
N LYS A 74 8.18 7.60 3.21
CA LYS A 74 7.83 7.31 4.60
C LYS A 74 7.36 5.87 4.72
N THR A 75 7.69 5.23 5.85
CA THR A 75 7.27 3.86 6.16
C THR A 75 6.60 3.82 7.52
N ALA A 76 5.54 3.01 7.65
CA ALA A 76 4.94 2.66 8.93
C ALA A 76 4.65 1.17 8.96
N SER A 77 4.66 0.58 10.16
CA SER A 77 4.33 -0.82 10.35
C SER A 77 3.48 -1.03 11.60
N GLY A 78 2.82 -2.17 11.70
CA GLY A 78 2.01 -2.50 12.87
C GLY A 78 1.13 -3.72 12.68
N SER A 79 0.14 -3.83 13.56
CA SER A 79 -0.94 -4.81 13.51
C SER A 79 -2.23 -4.13 13.94
N VAL A 80 -3.37 -4.60 13.42
CA VAL A 80 -4.69 -4.05 13.73
C VAL A 80 -5.65 -5.21 13.93
N SER A 81 -6.50 -5.13 14.96
CA SER A 81 -7.51 -6.14 15.24
C SER A 81 -8.83 -5.50 15.62
N GLY A 82 -9.92 -6.10 15.15
CA GLY A 82 -11.29 -5.71 15.46
C GLY A 82 -12.14 -6.90 15.89
N MET A 83 -13.45 -6.70 15.91
CA MET A 83 -14.40 -7.73 16.34
C MET A 83 -14.44 -8.86 15.31
N GLY A 84 -13.82 -9.99 15.65
CA GLY A 84 -13.79 -11.18 14.80
C GLY A 84 -12.81 -11.11 13.63
N TRP A 85 -11.88 -10.15 13.60
CA TRP A 85 -10.84 -10.09 12.58
C TRP A 85 -9.52 -9.53 13.12
N SER A 86 -8.41 -9.93 12.51
CA SER A 86 -7.08 -9.43 12.83
C SER A 86 -6.18 -9.39 11.60
N ALA A 87 -5.32 -8.39 11.52
CA ALA A 87 -4.30 -8.23 10.51
C ALA A 87 -2.94 -7.98 11.19
N SER A 88 -1.92 -8.72 10.76
CA SER A 88 -0.58 -8.70 11.36
C SER A 88 0.50 -8.60 10.30
N GLY A 89 1.68 -8.13 10.73
CA GLY A 89 2.82 -7.88 9.84
C GLY A 89 2.49 -6.84 8.78
N ILE A 90 1.77 -5.79 9.17
CA ILE A 90 1.39 -4.72 8.25
C ILE A 90 2.60 -3.82 8.04
N THR A 91 2.96 -3.54 6.79
CA THR A 91 3.99 -2.58 6.39
C THR A 91 3.44 -1.73 5.27
N VAL A 92 3.50 -0.41 5.42
CA VAL A 92 3.06 0.56 4.42
C VAL A 92 4.19 1.54 4.13
N LYS A 93 4.38 1.90 2.87
CA LYS A 93 5.34 2.92 2.44
C LYS A 93 4.73 3.82 1.38
N ALA A 94 5.04 5.12 1.42
CA ALA A 94 4.61 6.05 0.40
C ALA A 94 5.59 7.22 0.26
N GLY A 95 5.85 7.64 -0.99
CA GLY A 95 6.68 8.79 -1.34
C GLY A 95 7.28 8.63 -2.74
N ASN A 96 7.72 9.74 -3.33
CA ASN A 96 8.41 9.80 -4.63
C ASN A 96 7.69 9.04 -5.76
N GLY A 97 6.37 9.17 -5.86
CA GLY A 97 5.57 8.49 -6.89
C GLY A 97 5.39 6.97 -6.67
N ILE A 98 5.77 6.46 -5.50
CA ILE A 98 5.64 5.05 -5.12
C ILE A 98 4.75 4.95 -3.88
N ALA A 99 3.89 3.93 -3.86
CA ALA A 99 3.13 3.53 -2.67
C ALA A 99 3.06 2.01 -2.60
N GLU A 100 3.33 1.42 -1.44
CA GLU A 100 3.17 -0.02 -1.22
C GLU A 100 2.52 -0.26 0.15
N ALA A 101 1.63 -1.24 0.19
CA ALA A 101 1.01 -1.74 1.40
C ALA A 101 1.06 -3.27 1.37
N THR A 102 1.59 -3.87 2.42
CA THR A 102 1.72 -5.32 2.57
C THR A 102 1.20 -5.73 3.94
N VAL A 103 0.38 -6.77 3.97
CA VAL A 103 -0.15 -7.39 5.19
C VAL A 103 0.23 -8.85 5.15
N ALA A 104 1.03 -9.31 6.12
CA ALA A 104 1.56 -10.67 6.13
C ALA A 104 0.48 -11.73 6.37
N ASN A 105 -0.46 -11.44 7.27
CA ASN A 105 -1.55 -12.37 7.56
C ASN A 105 -2.83 -11.63 7.95
N VAL A 106 -3.92 -11.97 7.29
CA VAL A 106 -5.28 -11.51 7.61
C VAL A 106 -6.12 -12.70 8.04
N VAL A 107 -6.81 -12.58 9.17
CA VAL A 107 -7.73 -13.58 9.71
C VAL A 107 -9.09 -12.93 9.92
N VAL A 108 -10.15 -13.56 9.43
CA VAL A 108 -11.55 -13.10 9.61
C VAL A 108 -12.42 -14.27 10.01
N ALA A 109 -13.21 -14.11 11.07
CA ALA A 109 -14.03 -15.16 11.67
C ALA A 109 -13.24 -16.46 11.96
N GLY A 110 -11.99 -16.32 12.42
CA GLY A 110 -11.09 -17.46 12.68
C GLY A 110 -10.53 -18.15 11.42
N LYS A 111 -10.84 -17.66 10.22
CA LYS A 111 -10.33 -18.18 8.95
C LYS A 111 -9.20 -17.30 8.44
N ALA A 112 -8.05 -17.92 8.16
CA ALA A 112 -6.93 -17.23 7.53
C ALA A 112 -7.25 -16.97 6.06
N ILE A 113 -7.13 -15.71 5.63
CA ILE A 113 -7.18 -15.29 4.22
C ILE A 113 -5.79 -15.43 3.59
N GLY A 114 -4.74 -15.15 4.38
CA GLY A 114 -3.35 -15.15 3.97
C GLY A 114 -2.77 -13.74 3.83
N SER A 115 -1.70 -13.63 3.03
CA SER A 115 -1.01 -12.36 2.81
C SER A 115 -1.68 -11.56 1.69
N VAL A 116 -1.63 -10.23 1.81
CA VAL A 116 -2.19 -9.32 0.80
C VAL A 116 -1.22 -8.17 0.60
N SER A 117 -0.93 -7.84 -0.65
CA SER A 117 -0.06 -6.72 -0.99
C SER A 117 -0.59 -5.94 -2.20
N ALA A 118 -0.40 -4.63 -2.16
CA ALA A 118 -0.66 -3.73 -3.26
C ALA A 118 0.55 -2.81 -3.44
N LYS A 119 0.95 -2.62 -4.69
CA LYS A 119 2.09 -1.77 -5.08
C LYS A 119 1.65 -0.84 -6.19
N CYS A 120 1.86 0.45 -6.00
CA CYS A 120 1.65 1.48 -6.99
C CYS A 120 3.01 2.11 -7.31
N ALA A 121 3.37 2.10 -8.59
CA ALA A 121 4.55 2.80 -9.11
C ALA A 121 4.15 3.47 -10.42
N ASP A 122 4.54 4.74 -10.60
CA ASP A 122 4.30 5.51 -11.83
C ASP A 122 2.81 5.57 -12.25
N GLY A 123 1.91 5.54 -11.27
CA GLY A 123 0.45 5.52 -11.49
C GLY A 123 -0.14 4.15 -11.85
N ALA A 124 0.68 3.10 -11.97
CA ALA A 124 0.22 1.73 -12.21
C ALA A 124 0.15 0.95 -10.89
N VAL A 125 -1.02 0.38 -10.59
CA VAL A 125 -1.23 -0.46 -9.40
C VAL A 125 -1.17 -1.94 -9.75
N SER A 126 -0.39 -2.70 -9.00
CA SER A 126 -0.30 -4.15 -9.03
C SER A 126 -0.70 -4.73 -7.68
N TYR A 127 -1.28 -5.94 -7.70
CA TYR A 127 -1.76 -6.61 -6.51
C TYR A 127 -1.19 -8.03 -6.46
N ALA A 128 -0.86 -8.51 -5.28
CA ALA A 128 -0.50 -9.90 -5.05
C ALA A 128 -1.07 -10.36 -3.72
N HIS A 129 -1.53 -11.61 -3.66
CA HIS A 129 -2.03 -12.22 -2.44
C HIS A 129 -1.47 -13.64 -2.31
N GLY A 130 -1.28 -14.06 -1.07
CA GLY A 130 -1.03 -15.45 -0.70
C GLY A 130 -2.29 -16.04 -0.08
N GLY A 131 -2.53 -17.33 -0.31
CA GLY A 131 -3.71 -18.03 0.19
C GLY A 131 -4.89 -18.00 -0.77
N ALA A 132 -6.02 -18.55 -0.30
CA ALA A 132 -7.26 -18.66 -1.05
C ALA A 132 -8.41 -18.02 -0.27
N ALA A 133 -9.38 -17.45 -0.99
CA ALA A 133 -10.62 -16.99 -0.38
C ALA A 133 -11.31 -18.17 0.34
N PRO A 134 -11.61 -18.07 1.64
CA PRO A 134 -12.29 -19.14 2.34
C PRO A 134 -13.68 -19.40 1.73
N SER A 135 -14.04 -20.68 1.58
CA SER A 135 -15.42 -21.06 1.24
C SER A 135 -16.28 -20.95 2.49
N ASP A 136 -16.87 -19.78 2.71
CA ASP A 136 -17.83 -19.53 3.78
C ASP A 136 -19.00 -18.71 3.23
N PRO A 137 -20.26 -19.15 3.38
CA PRO A 137 -21.41 -18.44 2.83
C PRO A 137 -21.61 -17.05 3.43
N LYS A 138 -21.03 -16.76 4.61
CA LYS A 138 -21.10 -15.47 5.29
C LYS A 138 -19.87 -14.61 5.09
N LEU A 139 -18.90 -15.04 4.27
CA LEU A 139 -17.69 -14.29 3.98
C LEU A 139 -17.49 -14.16 2.47
N LYS A 140 -17.42 -12.93 1.97
CA LYS A 140 -17.05 -12.64 0.59
C LYS A 140 -15.69 -11.96 0.56
N VAL A 141 -14.74 -12.53 -0.16
CA VAL A 141 -13.40 -11.98 -0.33
C VAL A 141 -13.17 -11.69 -1.81
N SER A 142 -12.77 -10.47 -2.12
CA SER A 142 -12.38 -10.05 -3.47
C SER A 142 -10.98 -9.46 -3.42
N PHE A 143 -10.12 -9.83 -4.38
CA PHE A 143 -8.76 -9.33 -4.50
C PHE A 143 -8.67 -8.34 -5.67
N GLY A 144 -7.96 -7.23 -5.48
CA GLY A 144 -7.79 -6.17 -6.48
C GLY A 144 -8.93 -5.13 -6.51
N GLY A 145 -8.98 -4.32 -7.58
CA GLY A 145 -10.04 -3.32 -7.79
C GLY A 145 -9.88 -2.00 -7.03
N GLY A 146 -8.66 -1.64 -6.62
CA GLY A 146 -8.34 -0.41 -5.87
C GLY A 146 -7.80 -0.68 -4.45
N ALA A 147 -8.06 -1.88 -3.93
CA ALA A 147 -7.47 -2.40 -2.70
C ALA A 147 -6.78 -3.75 -2.99
N GLY A 148 -5.83 -4.15 -2.15
CA GLY A 148 -5.26 -5.50 -2.22
C GLY A 148 -6.34 -6.56 -1.99
N ALA A 149 -7.19 -6.36 -0.97
CA ALA A 149 -8.36 -7.18 -0.75
C ALA A 149 -9.52 -6.38 -0.14
N THR A 150 -10.74 -6.74 -0.51
CA THR A 150 -11.98 -6.31 0.13
C THR A 150 -12.69 -7.54 0.70
N ILE A 151 -12.94 -7.53 2.00
CA ILE A 151 -13.56 -8.63 2.73
C ILE A 151 -14.89 -8.14 3.28
N GLN A 152 -15.98 -8.79 2.92
CA GLN A 152 -17.32 -8.50 3.40
C GLN A 152 -17.83 -9.64 4.27
N ILE A 153 -18.26 -9.31 5.48
CA ILE A 153 -18.94 -10.22 6.39
C ILE A 153 -20.45 -9.99 6.22
N LEU A 154 -21.18 -11.03 5.88
CA LEU A 154 -22.62 -11.00 5.67
C LEU A 154 -23.36 -11.32 6.96
N GLY A 155 -24.40 -10.52 7.26
CA GLY A 155 -25.28 -10.72 8.38
C GLY A 155 -26.55 -11.50 8.03
N ALA A 156 -27.63 -11.18 8.76
CA ALA A 156 -28.95 -11.72 8.49
C ALA A 156 -29.47 -11.27 7.12
N GLY A 157 -30.09 -12.19 6.36
CA GLY A 157 -30.59 -11.92 5.02
C GLY A 157 -29.51 -11.53 4.01
N ASP A 158 -28.27 -11.99 4.22
CA ASP A 158 -27.12 -11.83 3.31
C ASP A 158 -26.75 -10.37 2.98
N LYS A 159 -27.13 -9.46 3.87
CA LYS A 159 -26.72 -8.05 3.82
C LYS A 159 -25.30 -7.90 4.35
N VAL A 160 -24.50 -7.03 3.73
CA VAL A 160 -23.15 -6.71 4.22
C VAL A 160 -23.26 -6.03 5.58
N ALA A 161 -22.76 -6.70 6.62
CA ALA A 161 -22.74 -6.19 7.99
C ALA A 161 -21.41 -5.47 8.29
N GLN A 162 -20.32 -5.93 7.68
CA GLN A 162 -19.00 -5.35 7.84
C GLN A 162 -18.20 -5.46 6.56
N THR A 163 -17.45 -4.40 6.23
CA THR A 163 -16.48 -4.37 5.14
C THR A 163 -15.11 -4.07 5.71
N ILE A 164 -14.13 -4.88 5.37
CA ILE A 164 -12.73 -4.71 5.75
C ILE A 164 -11.93 -4.53 4.46
N THR A 165 -11.21 -3.43 4.36
CA THR A 165 -10.39 -3.09 3.18
C THR A 165 -8.93 -3.21 3.56
N VAL A 166 -8.16 -3.96 2.78
CA VAL A 166 -6.78 -4.35 3.09
C VAL A 166 -5.85 -3.91 1.97
N ALA A 167 -4.69 -3.37 2.36
CA ALA A 167 -3.58 -2.95 1.52
C ALA A 167 -4.02 -2.01 0.40
N VAL A 168 -4.31 -0.75 0.75
CA VAL A 168 -4.73 0.25 -0.23
C VAL A 168 -3.59 1.21 -0.51
N VAL A 169 -3.37 1.49 -1.78
CA VAL A 169 -2.31 2.36 -2.26
C VAL A 169 -2.85 3.33 -3.30
N LYS A 170 -2.32 4.54 -3.29
CA LYS A 170 -2.50 5.54 -4.32
C LYS A 170 -1.14 6.20 -4.51
N CYS A 171 -0.56 6.08 -5.68
CA CYS A 171 0.67 6.79 -6.00
C CYS A 171 0.40 7.96 -6.93
N GLY A 172 1.21 9.00 -6.77
CA GLY A 172 1.26 10.06 -7.74
C GLY A 172 1.90 9.61 -9.04
N LYS A 173 1.54 10.25 -10.15
CA LYS A 173 2.37 10.18 -11.35
C LYS A 173 3.64 10.96 -11.05
N ALA A 174 4.80 10.31 -11.12
CA ALA A 174 6.07 11.01 -10.98
C ALA A 174 6.13 12.08 -12.09
N THR A 175 6.11 13.35 -11.70
CA THR A 175 6.51 14.42 -12.60
C THR A 175 8.02 14.31 -12.72
N VAL A 176 8.48 13.62 -13.76
CA VAL A 176 9.88 13.76 -14.20
C VAL A 176 10.09 15.26 -14.36
N PRO A 177 10.98 15.89 -13.57
CA PRO A 177 11.30 17.29 -13.80
C PRO A 177 11.73 17.37 -15.27
N PRO A 178 11.25 18.36 -16.05
CA PRO A 178 11.80 18.54 -17.37
C PRO A 178 13.31 18.68 -17.19
N THR A 179 14.06 17.70 -17.70
CA THR A 179 15.50 17.84 -17.85
C THR A 179 15.66 19.04 -18.77
N ASN A 180 15.89 20.22 -18.19
CA ASN A 180 16.29 21.36 -18.97
C ASN A 180 17.50 20.89 -19.78
N PRO A 181 17.45 20.94 -21.12
CA PRO A 181 18.63 20.67 -21.92
C PRO A 181 19.73 21.61 -21.42
N PRO A 182 21.00 21.15 -21.34
CA PRO A 182 22.09 22.03 -20.91
C PRO A 182 22.05 23.31 -21.76
N THR A 183 21.78 24.44 -21.12
CA THR A 183 21.58 25.73 -21.79
C THR A 183 22.86 26.27 -22.45
N ASN A 184 23.99 25.59 -22.24
CA ASN A 184 25.25 25.92 -22.91
C ASN A 184 25.69 24.75 -23.79
N PRO A 185 25.88 24.95 -25.12
CA PRO A 185 26.76 24.08 -25.87
C PRO A 185 28.16 24.11 -25.22
N PRO A 186 28.89 22.99 -25.20
CA PRO A 186 30.28 23.02 -24.77
C PRO A 186 31.05 23.96 -25.70
N THR A 187 31.41 25.15 -25.20
CA THR A 187 32.24 26.13 -25.93
C THR A 187 33.74 25.77 -25.91
N GLY A 188 34.09 24.59 -25.39
CA GLY A 188 35.45 24.06 -25.41
C GLY A 188 35.65 23.11 -26.58
N GLN A 189 36.34 23.58 -27.62
CA GLN A 189 37.00 22.70 -28.58
C GLN A 189 37.99 21.80 -27.80
N PRO A 190 37.95 20.47 -27.92
CA PRO A 190 38.98 19.62 -27.34
C PRO A 190 40.31 19.91 -28.05
N THR A 191 41.18 20.71 -27.43
CA THR A 191 42.53 21.01 -27.92
C THR A 191 43.55 19.93 -27.53
N GLY A 192 43.11 18.82 -26.93
CA GLY A 192 43.96 17.69 -26.56
C GLY A 192 43.78 16.53 -27.52
N GLN A 193 44.75 16.32 -28.41
CA GLN A 193 44.95 15.02 -29.07
C GLN A 193 45.28 13.99 -27.98
N PRO A 194 44.56 12.85 -27.89
CA PRO A 194 44.91 11.80 -26.94
C PRO A 194 46.22 11.12 -27.40
N THR A 195 47.36 11.61 -26.94
CA THR A 195 48.66 10.93 -27.01
C THR A 195 48.76 9.93 -25.86
N GLY A 196 47.97 8.86 -25.93
CA GLY A 196 47.96 7.80 -24.92
C GLY A 196 47.62 6.47 -25.55
N LYS A 197 48.65 5.75 -26.02
CA LYS A 197 48.52 4.35 -26.45
C LYS A 197 48.11 3.52 -25.22
N PRO A 198 47.01 2.74 -25.26
CA PRO A 198 46.68 1.85 -24.16
C PRO A 198 47.84 0.85 -23.96
N PRO A 199 48.37 0.65 -22.74
CA PRO A 199 49.30 -0.43 -22.48
C PRO A 199 48.55 -1.76 -22.67
N GLY A 200 49.12 -2.65 -23.47
CA GLY A 200 48.56 -3.97 -23.74
C GLY A 200 48.40 -4.78 -22.46
N GLN A 201 47.20 -5.29 -22.24
CA GLN A 201 46.93 -6.35 -21.28
C GLN A 201 47.59 -7.66 -21.77
N PRO A 202 48.38 -8.36 -20.95
CA PRO A 202 48.81 -9.71 -21.26
C PRO A 202 47.68 -10.72 -20.99
N PRO A 203 47.51 -11.77 -21.82
CA PRO A 203 46.56 -12.84 -21.57
C PRO A 203 47.22 -13.93 -20.71
N THR A 204 46.89 -13.98 -19.42
CA THR A 204 47.27 -15.07 -18.50
C THR A 204 46.22 -15.15 -17.39
N GLY A 205 45.57 -16.25 -17.06
CA GLY A 205 45.65 -17.61 -17.56
C GLY A 205 44.44 -18.40 -17.06
N THR A 206 44.29 -19.58 -17.65
CA THR A 206 43.38 -20.66 -17.28
C THR A 206 43.55 -21.04 -15.80
N GLN A 207 42.62 -20.62 -14.95
CA GLN A 207 42.49 -21.18 -13.60
C GLN A 207 41.58 -22.42 -13.65
N LYS A 208 42.23 -23.57 -13.56
CA LYS A 208 41.65 -24.88 -13.25
C LYS A 208 40.86 -24.77 -11.93
N PRO A 209 39.60 -25.24 -11.83
CA PRO A 209 38.89 -25.27 -10.56
C PRO A 209 39.54 -26.29 -9.62
N THR A 210 40.04 -25.82 -8.48
CA THR A 210 40.43 -26.67 -7.35
C THR A 210 39.15 -27.12 -6.63
N PRO A 211 38.94 -28.42 -6.33
CA PRO A 211 37.81 -28.87 -5.53
C PRO A 211 37.95 -28.35 -4.10
N LYS A 212 36.97 -27.58 -3.64
CA LYS A 212 36.88 -27.13 -2.24
C LYS A 212 36.54 -28.34 -1.35
N PRO A 213 37.26 -28.60 -0.25
CA PRO A 213 36.90 -29.63 0.72
C PRO A 213 35.53 -29.32 1.34
N GLY A 214 34.69 -30.35 1.43
CA GLY A 214 33.31 -30.27 1.90
C GLY A 214 33.21 -29.65 3.28
N THR A 215 32.45 -28.56 3.37
CA THR A 215 31.92 -28.07 4.65
C THR A 215 30.77 -28.99 5.05
N THR A 216 31.04 -29.86 6.02
CA THR A 216 30.03 -30.61 6.77
C THR A 216 28.95 -29.63 7.24
N PRO A 217 27.64 -29.94 7.08
CA PRO A 217 26.57 -29.09 7.60
C PRO A 217 26.73 -28.97 9.11
N GLN A 218 27.02 -27.77 9.59
CA GLN A 218 27.03 -27.48 11.03
C GLN A 218 25.60 -27.64 11.54
N PRO A 219 25.33 -28.51 12.54
CA PRO A 219 24.02 -28.61 13.16
C PRO A 219 23.61 -27.25 13.74
N ALA A 220 22.34 -26.89 13.56
CA ALA A 220 21.79 -25.66 14.09
C ALA A 220 22.00 -25.60 15.63
N PRO A 221 22.33 -24.43 16.20
CA PRO A 221 22.46 -24.27 17.64
C PRO A 221 21.17 -24.67 18.36
N THR A 222 21.28 -25.49 19.40
CA THR A 222 20.14 -25.88 20.23
C THR A 222 19.60 -24.64 20.95
N PRO A 223 18.27 -24.38 20.92
CA PRO A 223 17.67 -23.29 21.68
C PRO A 223 17.99 -23.44 23.18
N GLN A 224 18.67 -22.45 23.76
CA GLN A 224 18.83 -22.40 25.21
C GLN A 224 17.49 -21.98 25.83
N LEU A 225 16.91 -22.85 26.67
CA LEU A 225 15.82 -22.45 27.55
C LEU A 225 16.35 -21.39 28.51
N GLN A 226 15.76 -20.21 28.49
CA GLN A 226 15.98 -19.21 29.52
C GLN A 226 15.25 -19.66 30.79
N ASP A 227 15.97 -19.69 31.92
CA ASP A 227 15.40 -19.94 33.22
C ASP A 227 14.29 -18.92 33.50
N GLY A 228 13.05 -19.41 33.63
CA GLY A 228 11.87 -18.58 33.93
C GLY A 228 10.64 -18.85 33.07
N HIS A 229 10.76 -19.65 32.01
CA HIS A 229 9.61 -20.02 31.18
C HIS A 229 9.24 -21.50 31.37
N HIS A 230 8.12 -21.75 32.07
CA HIS A 230 7.54 -23.09 32.15
C HIS A 230 7.04 -23.54 30.77
N PRO A 231 7.36 -24.76 30.32
CA PRO A 231 6.82 -25.30 29.07
C PRO A 231 5.29 -25.46 29.20
N VAL A 232 4.55 -24.86 28.27
CA VAL A 232 3.11 -25.10 28.12
C VAL A 232 2.94 -26.42 27.39
N THR A 233 2.70 -27.49 28.14
CA THR A 233 2.22 -28.75 27.58
C THR A 233 0.75 -28.60 27.21
N GLY A 234 0.44 -28.59 25.92
CA GLY A 234 -0.89 -28.75 25.35
C GLY A 234 -0.90 -29.96 24.43
#